data_AF-A0A2N0QZU1-F1
#
_entry.id   AF-A0A2N0QZU1-F1
#
_cell.length_a   1.000
_cell.length_b   1.000
_cell.length_c   1.000
_cell.angle_alpha   90.00
_cell.angle_beta   90.00
_cell.angle_gamma   90.00
#
_symmetry.space_group_name_H-M   'P 1'
#
loop_
_entity.id
_entity.type
_entity.pdbx_description
1 polymer ?
#
loop_
_entity_poly.entity_id
_entity_poly.type
_entity_poly.pdbx_seq_one_letter_code
_entity_poly.pdbx_strand_id
1 'polypeptide(L)'
;FLTGKYTRESVKSESRDDTVAKHSKIEKNWEILDEVIAISKEIGRTPVQVVMNWAQQKPGITSPLIGPKTVTQFEEVLKSLEFK
;
A
#
# COMPACT_ATOMS: atom_id res chain seq x y z
N PHE A 1 -4.38 0.26 3.65
CA PHE A 1 -4.33 -1.19 3.92
C PHE A 1 -3.08 -1.81 3.29
N LEU A 2 -2.90 -1.72 1.96
CA LEU A 2 -1.80 -2.38 1.21
C LEU A 2 -0.37 -1.82 1.42
N THR A 3 -0.14 -1.08 2.50
CA THR A 3 1.12 -0.37 2.73
C THR A 3 2.15 -1.21 3.50
N GLY A 4 1.83 -2.46 3.86
CA GLY A 4 2.67 -3.31 4.72
C GLY A 4 2.71 -2.89 6.20
N LYS A 5 2.00 -1.83 6.59
CA LYS A 5 1.97 -1.33 7.96
C LYS A 5 1.20 -2.25 8.93
N TYR A 6 0.19 -2.94 8.41
CA TYR A 6 -0.77 -3.69 9.20
C TYR A 6 -0.53 -5.20 9.06
N THR A 7 -0.58 -5.93 10.18
CA THR A 7 -0.63 -7.40 10.21
C THR A 7 -1.99 -7.85 10.73
N ARG A 8 -2.33 -9.14 10.55
CA ARG A 8 -3.62 -9.70 11.00
C ARG A 8 -3.84 -9.48 12.50
N GLU A 9 -2.75 -9.45 13.27
CA GLU A 9 -2.73 -9.23 14.71
C GLU A 9 -2.81 -7.73 15.06
N SER A 10 -2.07 -6.86 14.36
CA SER A 10 -2.00 -5.43 14.69
C SER A 10 -3.27 -4.65 14.34
N VAL A 11 -4.07 -5.12 13.36
CA VAL A 11 -5.33 -4.44 13.02
C VAL A 11 -6.34 -4.48 14.18
N LYS A 12 -6.32 -5.53 15.00
CA LYS A 12 -7.24 -5.67 16.15
C LYS A 12 -6.95 -4.67 17.27
N SER A 13 -5.71 -4.18 17.39
CA SER A 13 -5.28 -3.29 18.48
C SER A 13 -5.03 -1.83 18.03
N GLU A 14 -4.63 -1.60 16.79
CA GLU A 14 -4.15 -0.28 16.34
C GLU A 14 -5.08 0.46 15.36
N SER A 15 -6.11 -0.20 14.83
CA SER A 15 -6.97 0.41 13.80
C SER A 15 -8.03 1.34 14.39
N ARG A 16 -7.69 2.63 14.53
CA ARG A 16 -8.69 3.71 14.73
C ARG A 16 -9.53 4.02 13.48
N ASP A 17 -9.17 3.41 12.33
CA ASP A 17 -9.76 3.68 11.02
C ASP A 17 -10.73 2.55 10.62
N ASP A 18 -12.02 2.87 10.51
CA ASP A 18 -13.08 1.94 10.11
C ASP A 18 -12.82 1.31 8.73
N THR A 19 -12.13 2.05 7.85
CA THR A 19 -11.79 1.58 6.50
C THR A 19 -10.78 0.42 6.56
N VAL A 20 -9.72 0.56 7.37
CA VAL A 20 -8.71 -0.50 7.55
C VAL A 20 -9.34 -1.73 8.19
N ALA A 21 -10.19 -1.55 9.19
CA ALA A 21 -10.91 -2.63 9.86
C ALA A 21 -11.92 -3.35 8.93
N LYS A 22 -12.52 -2.65 7.97
CA LYS A 22 -13.36 -3.26 6.94
C LYS A 22 -12.53 -4.10 5.98
N HIS A 23 -11.42 -3.55 5.47
CA HIS A 23 -10.55 -4.27 4.55
C HIS A 23 -9.91 -5.52 5.18
N SER A 24 -9.59 -5.49 6.47
CA SER A 24 -9.01 -6.64 7.18
C SER A 24 -9.95 -7.83 7.36
N LYS A 25 -11.27 -7.64 7.21
CA LYS A 25 -12.26 -8.72 7.31
C LYS A 25 -12.34 -9.57 6.04
N ILE A 26 -11.71 -9.13 4.96
CA ILE A 26 -11.73 -9.80 3.66
C ILE A 26 -10.40 -10.54 3.48
N GLU A 27 -10.43 -11.88 3.52
CA GLU A 27 -9.20 -12.69 3.46
C GLU A 27 -8.38 -12.44 2.19
N LYS A 28 -9.07 -12.27 1.05
CA LYS A 28 -8.45 -11.92 -0.22
C LYS A 28 -7.57 -10.66 -0.16
N ASN A 29 -7.90 -9.69 0.69
CA ASN A 29 -7.06 -8.49 0.83
C ASN A 29 -5.71 -8.80 1.50
N TRP A 30 -5.67 -9.80 2.39
CA TRP A 30 -4.44 -10.28 3.00
C TRP A 30 -3.59 -11.04 2.00
N GLU A 31 -4.19 -11.91 1.18
CA GLU A 31 -3.47 -12.60 0.08
C GLU A 31 -2.83 -11.59 -0.88
N ILE A 32 -3.56 -10.53 -1.25
CA ILE A 32 -3.01 -9.44 -2.08
C ILE A 32 -1.88 -8.71 -1.37
N LEU A 33 -2.00 -8.44 -0.07
CA LEU A 33 -0.95 -7.78 0.69
C LEU A 33 0.31 -8.64 0.77
N ASP A 34 0.17 -9.95 1.02
CA ASP A 34 1.27 -10.90 1.08
C ASP A 34 2.02 -10.95 -0.27
N GLU A 35 1.29 -10.96 -1.39
CA GLU A 35 1.87 -10.90 -2.74
C GLU A 35 2.58 -9.58 -3.01
N VAL A 36 1.98 -8.44 -2.66
CA VAL A 36 2.60 -7.12 -2.78
C VAL A 36 3.91 -7.06 -1.98
N ILE A 37 3.92 -7.64 -0.76
CA ILE A 37 5.14 -7.71 0.06
C ILE A 37 6.20 -8.60 -0.61
N ALA A 38 5.81 -9.73 -1.18
CA ALA A 38 6.73 -10.60 -1.91
C ALA A 38 7.39 -9.86 -3.09
N ILE A 39 6.59 -9.22 -3.95
CA ILE A 39 7.07 -8.40 -5.08
C ILE A 39 7.98 -7.28 -4.58
N SER A 40 7.60 -6.59 -3.50
CA SER A 40 8.39 -5.49 -2.94
C SER A 40 9.81 -5.92 -2.56
N LYS A 41 9.95 -7.14 -2.01
CA LYS A 41 11.25 -7.73 -1.67
C LYS A 41 12.05 -8.12 -2.92
N GLU A 42 11.38 -8.65 -3.94
CA GLU A 42 12.02 -9.05 -5.20
C GLU A 42 12.65 -7.85 -5.92
N ILE A 43 11.94 -6.72 -5.98
CA ILE A 43 12.38 -5.54 -6.72
C ILE A 43 13.10 -4.49 -5.84
N GLY A 44 13.28 -4.77 -4.55
CA GLY A 44 13.96 -3.87 -3.61
C GLY A 44 13.22 -2.56 -3.36
N ARG A 45 11.89 -2.57 -3.35
CA ARG A 45 11.03 -1.39 -3.13
C ARG A 45 10.11 -1.62 -1.93
N THR A 46 9.44 -0.57 -1.46
CA THR A 46 8.45 -0.73 -0.37
C THR A 46 7.08 -1.14 -0.92
N PRO A 47 6.21 -1.79 -0.12
CA PRO A 47 4.85 -2.14 -0.55
C PRO A 47 4.05 -0.92 -1.04
N VAL A 48 4.22 0.24 -0.40
CA VAL A 48 3.59 1.50 -0.83
C VAL A 48 4.05 1.89 -2.22
N GLN A 49 5.36 1.85 -2.48
CA GLN A 49 5.91 2.17 -3.79
C GLN A 49 5.36 1.23 -4.88
N VAL A 50 5.30 -0.08 -4.62
CA VAL A 50 4.76 -1.08 -5.54
C VAL A 50 3.30 -0.77 -5.90
N VAL A 51 2.45 -0.55 -4.90
CA VAL A 51 1.01 -0.32 -5.13
C VAL A 51 0.76 0.99 -5.86
N MET A 52 1.49 2.06 -5.51
CA MET A 52 1.33 3.36 -6.17
C MET A 52 1.80 3.30 -7.63
N ASN A 53 2.93 2.64 -7.88
CA ASN A 53 3.44 2.42 -9.22
C ASN A 53 2.50 1.56 -10.07
N TRP A 54 1.91 0.51 -9.50
CA TRP A 54 0.91 -0.30 -10.19
C TRP A 54 -0.37 0.50 -10.51
N ALA A 55 -0.85 1.32 -9.57
CA ALA A 55 -2.07 2.09 -9.73
C ALA A 55 -1.95 3.13 -10.85
N GLN A 56 -0.87 3.92 -10.88
CA GLN A 56 -0.67 4.94 -11.92
C GLN A 56 -0.53 4.36 -13.33
N GLN A 57 -0.11 3.10 -13.47
CA GLN A 57 0.05 2.43 -14.76
C GLN A 57 -1.28 1.87 -15.31
N LYS A 58 -2.38 1.92 -14.55
CA LYS A 58 -3.66 1.40 -15.02
C LYS A 58 -4.26 2.28 -16.11
N PRO A 59 -4.75 1.68 -17.21
CA PRO A 59 -5.55 2.40 -18.19
C PRO A 59 -6.73 3.12 -17.54
N GLY A 60 -6.90 4.41 -17.84
CA GLY A 60 -7.99 5.23 -17.30
C GLY A 60 -7.69 5.97 -16.00
N ILE A 61 -6.51 5.76 -15.39
CA ILE A 61 -6.07 6.57 -14.23
C ILE A 61 -5.22 7.74 -14.73
N THR A 62 -5.74 8.96 -14.60
CA THR A 62 -5.00 10.19 -14.96
C THR A 62 -3.95 10.54 -13.90
N SER A 63 -4.33 10.48 -12.62
CA SER A 63 -3.42 10.76 -11.50
C SER A 63 -3.96 10.14 -10.21
N PRO A 64 -3.14 9.40 -9.43
CA PRO A 64 -3.52 8.94 -8.11
C PRO A 64 -3.63 10.11 -7.11
N LEU A 65 -4.70 10.14 -6.33
CA LEU A 65 -4.81 11.09 -5.21
C LEU A 65 -4.08 10.54 -3.98
N ILE A 66 -3.22 11.35 -3.36
CA ILE A 66 -2.43 10.96 -2.18
C ILE A 66 -2.62 11.96 -1.03
N GLY A 67 -2.65 11.45 0.20
CA GLY A 67 -2.85 12.25 1.41
C GLY A 67 -1.89 11.85 2.54
N PRO A 68 -0.57 12.05 2.37
CA PRO A 68 0.42 11.70 3.38
C PRO A 68 0.29 12.61 4.61
N LYS A 69 0.50 12.05 5.80
CA LYS A 69 0.49 12.81 7.07
C LYS A 69 1.85 13.42 7.41
N THR A 70 2.91 12.95 6.76
CA THR A 70 4.29 13.40 6.98
C THR A 70 5.02 13.55 5.64
N VAL A 71 6.06 14.38 5.63
CA VAL A 71 6.92 14.57 4.44
C VAL A 71 7.58 13.26 4.03
N THR A 72 8.04 12.45 4.98
CA THR A 72 8.62 11.13 4.68
C THR A 72 7.63 10.22 3.95
N GLN A 73 6.35 10.23 4.31
CA GLN A 73 5.33 9.45 3.58
C GLN A 73 5.10 10.00 2.16
N PHE A 74 5.17 11.32 1.99
CA PHE A 74 5.07 11.95 0.67
C PHE A 74 6.25 11.55 -0.22
N GLU A 75 7.48 11.71 0.25
CA GLU A 75 8.70 11.32 -0.45
C GLU A 75 8.71 9.83 -0.80
N GLU A 76 8.23 8.99 0.12
CA GLU A 76 8.13 7.55 -0.08
C GLU A 76 7.19 7.21 -1.25
N VAL A 77 6.08 7.93 -1.40
CA VAL A 77 5.18 7.78 -2.54
C VAL A 77 5.82 8.33 -3.83
N LEU A 78 6.55 9.45 -3.78
CA LEU A 78 7.22 10.00 -4.97
C LEU A 78 8.24 9.02 -5.58
N LYS A 79 8.95 8.25 -4.75
CA LYS A 79 9.89 7.20 -5.21
C LYS A 79 9.20 6.10 -6.03
N SER A 80 7.87 5.99 -5.98
CA SER A 80 7.12 5.10 -6.87
C SER A 80 7.21 5.50 -8.35
N LEU A 81 7.63 6.73 -8.66
CA LEU A 81 7.81 7.24 -10.02
C LEU A 81 9.15 6.81 -10.66
N GLU A 82 10.06 6.23 -9.88
CA GLU A 82 11.45 5.95 -10.29
C GLU A 82 11.67 4.57 -10.92
N PHE A 83 10.61 3.77 -11.08
CA PHE A 83 10.68 2.43 -11.67
C PHE A 83 9.40 2.07 -12.43
N LYS A 84 9.41 0.94 -13.15
CA LYS A 84 8.25 0.41 -13.87
C LYS A 84 8.16 -1.10 -13.74
#